data_AF-A0A2P4SD42-F1
#
_entry.id   AF-A0A2P4SD42-F1
#
_cell.length_a   1.000
_cell.length_b   1.000
_cell.length_c   1.000
_cell.angle_alpha   90.00
_cell.angle_beta   90.00
_cell.angle_gamma   90.00
#
_symmetry.space_group_name_H-M   'P 1'
#
loop_
_entity.id
_entity.type
_entity.pdbx_description
1 polymer ?
#
loop_
_entity_poly.entity_id
_entity_poly.type
_entity_poly.pdbx_seq_one_letter_code
_entity_poly.pdbx_strand_id
1 'polypeptide(L)'
;MARGRAAYEYTEAEDKSMRLGFLLIAAGLLSLLGLGCCWLRPALQERGGGGAANCTVLAVRQLGERFACTFSCGAACRGTARYPCLQVLVRTSRSAAPALLHEDERQLRTNPK
;
A
#
# COMPACT_ATOMS: atom_id res chain seq x y z
N MET A 1 -21.34 -60.81 -18.07
CA MET A 1 -20.48 -59.74 -17.51
C MET A 1 -21.28 -58.45 -17.44
N ALA A 2 -21.79 -58.10 -16.26
CA ALA A 2 -22.34 -56.78 -16.00
C ALA A 2 -21.78 -56.33 -14.65
N ARG A 3 -20.70 -55.54 -14.71
CA ARG A 3 -20.06 -54.95 -13.54
C ARG A 3 -20.96 -53.80 -13.11
N GLY A 4 -21.82 -54.05 -12.12
CA GLY A 4 -22.71 -53.03 -11.56
C GLY A 4 -21.88 -51.83 -11.13
N ARG A 5 -22.16 -50.67 -11.72
CA ARG A 5 -21.66 -49.39 -11.22
C ARG A 5 -22.38 -49.17 -9.89
N ALA A 6 -21.69 -49.47 -8.78
CA ALA A 6 -22.14 -49.04 -7.47
C ALA A 6 -22.20 -47.51 -7.50
N ALA A 7 -23.41 -46.96 -7.50
CA ALA A 7 -23.59 -45.55 -7.20
C ALA A 7 -23.22 -45.39 -5.74
N TYR A 8 -22.01 -44.89 -5.47
CA TYR A 8 -21.62 -44.44 -4.14
C TYR A 8 -22.46 -43.19 -3.84
N GLU A 9 -23.60 -43.37 -3.17
CA GLU A 9 -24.30 -42.23 -2.59
C GLU A 9 -23.50 -41.72 -1.40
N TYR A 10 -23.13 -40.44 -1.47
CA TYR A 10 -22.47 -39.73 -0.39
C TYR A 10 -23.43 -39.57 0.78
N THR A 11 -22.97 -39.85 2.00
CA THR A 11 -23.77 -39.55 3.20
C THR A 11 -23.95 -38.04 3.35
N GLU A 12 -25.02 -37.58 4.00
CA GLU A 12 -25.26 -36.14 4.21
C GLU A 12 -24.10 -35.42 4.92
N ALA A 13 -23.36 -36.15 5.76
CA ALA A 13 -22.18 -35.64 6.44
C ALA A 13 -21.01 -35.42 5.47
N GLU A 14 -20.83 -36.32 4.49
CA GLU A 14 -19.78 -36.22 3.49
C GLU A 14 -20.10 -35.15 2.42
N ASP A 15 -21.36 -34.95 2.04
CA ASP A 15 -21.73 -33.82 1.16
C ASP A 15 -21.49 -32.46 1.86
N LYS A 16 -21.83 -32.35 3.14
CA LYS A 16 -21.53 -31.16 3.95
C LYS A 16 -20.03 -30.93 4.09
N SER A 17 -19.24 -31.98 4.32
CA SER A 17 -17.79 -31.87 4.45
C SER A 17 -17.12 -31.46 3.13
N MET A 18 -17.57 -32.01 1.99
CA MET A 18 -17.09 -31.61 0.67
C MET A 18 -17.41 -30.16 0.34
N ARG A 19 -18.64 -29.70 0.59
CA ARG A 19 -19.02 -28.29 0.41
C ARG A 19 -18.18 -27.36 1.26
N LEU A 20 -17.92 -27.74 2.52
CA LEU A 20 -17.09 -26.95 3.42
C LEU A 20 -15.64 -26.90 2.92
N GLY A 21 -15.11 -28.02 2.41
CA GLY A 21 -13.81 -28.08 1.73
C GLY A 21 -13.72 -27.12 0.53
N PHE A 22 -14.72 -27.12 -0.37
CA PHE A 22 -14.76 -26.20 -1.51
C PHE A 22 -14.84 -24.74 -1.08
N LEU A 23 -15.62 -24.42 -0.04
CA LEU A 23 -15.69 -23.07 0.52
C LEU A 23 -14.35 -22.61 1.10
N LEU A 24 -13.65 -23.49 1.84
CA LEU A 24 -12.33 -23.17 2.39
C LEU A 24 -11.28 -22.95 1.29
N ILE A 25 -11.31 -23.77 0.23
CA ILE A 25 -10.41 -23.60 -0.92
C ILE A 25 -10.70 -22.26 -1.61
N ALA A 26 -11.96 -21.95 -1.89
CA ALA A 26 -12.35 -20.69 -2.51
C ALA A 26 -11.96 -19.48 -1.65
N ALA A 27 -12.22 -19.54 -0.34
CA ALA A 27 -11.82 -18.51 0.61
C ALA A 27 -10.28 -18.36 0.69
N GLY A 28 -9.54 -19.47 0.64
CA GLY A 28 -8.08 -19.47 0.57
C GLY A 28 -7.55 -18.78 -0.70
N LEU A 29 -8.12 -19.09 -1.86
CA LEU A 29 -7.73 -18.44 -3.12
C LEU A 29 -8.08 -16.95 -3.12
N LEU A 30 -9.29 -16.58 -2.66
CA LEU A 30 -9.72 -15.18 -2.57
C LEU A 30 -8.84 -14.37 -1.59
N SER A 31 -8.51 -14.95 -0.44
CA SER A 31 -7.62 -14.29 0.53
C SER A 31 -6.20 -14.15 0.00
N LEU A 32 -5.65 -15.16 -0.68
CA LEU A 32 -4.33 -15.07 -1.32
C LEU A 32 -4.30 -14.00 -2.42
N LEU A 33 -5.34 -13.92 -3.25
CA LEU A 33 -5.48 -12.87 -4.26
C LEU A 33 -5.60 -11.49 -3.61
N GLY A 34 -6.38 -11.36 -2.54
CA GLY A 34 -6.50 -10.13 -1.75
C GLY A 34 -5.16 -9.69 -1.15
N LEU A 35 -4.41 -10.60 -0.53
CA LEU A 35 -3.07 -10.34 -0.01
C LEU A 35 -2.10 -9.95 -1.15
N GLY A 36 -2.14 -10.67 -2.27
CA GLY A 36 -1.32 -10.36 -3.43
C GLY A 36 -1.56 -8.95 -3.96
N CYS A 37 -2.82 -8.58 -4.15
CA CYS A 37 -3.20 -7.29 -4.72
C CYS A 37 -3.06 -6.12 -3.74
N CYS A 38 -3.46 -6.28 -2.48
CA CYS A 38 -3.51 -5.20 -1.50
C CYS A 38 -2.21 -5.02 -0.71
N TRP A 39 -1.40 -6.08 -0.55
CA TRP A 39 -0.17 -6.02 0.23
C TRP A 39 1.08 -6.23 -0.61
N LEU A 40 1.11 -7.30 -1.40
CA LEU A 40 2.32 -7.65 -2.14
C LEU A 40 2.61 -6.66 -3.27
N ARG A 41 1.60 -6.28 -4.07
CA ARG A 41 1.76 -5.29 -5.15
C ARG A 41 2.32 -3.95 -4.65
N PRO A 42 1.72 -3.27 -3.66
CA PRO A 42 2.28 -2.01 -3.18
C PRO A 42 3.67 -2.21 -2.56
N ALA A 43 3.90 -3.27 -1.78
CA ALA A 43 5.22 -3.54 -1.21
C ALA A 43 6.31 -3.72 -2.29
N LEU A 44 5.98 -4.39 -3.40
CA LEU A 44 6.89 -4.53 -4.54
C LEU A 44 7.06 -3.22 -5.32
N GLN A 45 6.02 -2.38 -5.43
CA GLN A 45 6.13 -1.07 -6.07
C GLN A 45 6.99 -0.10 -5.25
N GLU A 46 6.85 -0.09 -3.92
CA GLU A 46 7.73 0.68 -3.01
C GLU A 46 9.19 0.20 -3.12
N ARG A 47 9.40 -1.13 -3.15
CA ARG A 47 10.74 -1.72 -3.27
C ARG A 47 11.34 -1.52 -4.68
N GLY A 48 10.50 -1.54 -5.71
CA GLY A 48 10.89 -1.47 -7.12
C GLY A 48 10.96 -0.06 -7.70
N GLY A 49 10.26 0.91 -7.10
CA GLY A 49 10.10 2.28 -7.60
C GLY A 49 11.32 3.18 -7.39
N GLY A 50 12.21 2.85 -6.45
CA GLY A 50 13.41 3.63 -6.19
C GLY A 50 14.37 2.87 -5.30
N GLY A 51 15.29 2.10 -5.90
CA GLY A 51 16.36 1.49 -5.13
C GLY A 51 17.19 2.56 -4.40
N ALA A 52 17.72 2.22 -3.21
CA ALA A 52 18.52 3.13 -2.41
C ALA A 52 19.61 3.82 -3.26
N ALA A 53 19.74 5.13 -3.09
CA ALA A 53 20.69 5.97 -3.80
C ALA A 53 21.25 7.02 -2.84
N ASN A 54 22.48 7.47 -3.09
CA ASN A 54 23.06 8.58 -2.34
C ASN A 54 22.52 9.89 -2.90
N CYS A 55 22.20 10.83 -2.03
CA CYS A 55 21.61 12.13 -2.40
C CYS A 55 22.46 13.25 -1.81
N THR A 56 22.71 14.29 -2.59
CA THR A 56 23.34 15.53 -2.11
C THR A 56 22.36 16.69 -2.20
N VAL A 57 22.35 17.54 -1.18
CA VAL A 57 21.46 18.71 -1.13
C VAL A 57 22.04 19.81 -2.03
N LEU A 58 21.24 20.30 -2.97
CA LEU A 58 21.60 21.38 -3.88
C LEU A 58 21.14 22.73 -3.35
N ALA A 59 19.89 22.81 -2.89
CA ALA A 59 19.30 24.06 -2.43
C ALA A 59 18.11 23.81 -1.51
N VAL A 60 17.86 24.77 -0.63
CA VAL A 60 16.67 24.83 0.22
C VAL A 60 15.97 26.15 -0.08
N ARG A 61 14.68 26.08 -0.43
CA ARG A 61 13.88 27.23 -0.80
C ARG A 61 12.63 27.28 0.07
N GLN A 62 12.29 28.44 0.60
CA GLN A 62 11.00 28.65 1.23
C GLN A 62 10.06 29.26 0.20
N LEU A 63 8.99 28.55 -0.15
CA LEU A 63 7.92 29.15 -0.95
C LEU A 63 7.11 30.07 -0.04
N GLY A 64 6.74 31.25 -0.53
CA GLY A 64 5.88 32.19 0.20
C GLY A 64 4.47 31.65 0.48
N GLU A 65 4.14 30.47 -0.05
CA GLU A 65 2.88 29.77 0.19
C GLU A 65 2.83 29.17 1.61
N ARG A 66 1.64 29.21 2.20
CA ARG A 66 1.37 28.62 3.51
C ARG A 66 0.27 27.57 3.39
N PHE A 67 0.51 26.40 3.96
CA PHE A 67 -0.40 25.26 3.90
C PHE A 67 -1.09 25.04 5.24
N ALA A 68 -2.33 24.57 5.22
CA ALA A 68 -3.08 24.29 6.44
C ALA A 68 -2.75 22.88 6.95
N CYS A 69 -2.27 22.79 8.19
CA CYS A 69 -2.16 21.55 8.94
C CYS A 69 -3.27 21.50 10.00
N THR A 70 -3.77 20.30 10.27
CA THR A 70 -4.63 20.05 11.43
C THR A 70 -3.79 19.45 12.55
N PHE A 71 -3.99 19.93 13.77
CA PHE A 71 -3.37 19.37 14.97
C PHE A 71 -4.45 19.05 16.01
N SER A 72 -4.23 18.00 16.79
CA SER A 72 -5.10 17.64 17.91
C SER A 72 -4.57 18.26 19.20
N CYS A 73 -5.42 18.97 19.94
CA CYS A 73 -5.04 19.62 21.20
C CYS A 73 -5.58 18.93 22.46
N GLY A 74 -6.18 17.74 22.33
CA GLY A 74 -6.85 17.03 23.43
C GLY A 74 -8.13 16.32 22.97
N ALA A 75 -8.96 15.89 23.93
CA ALA A 75 -10.21 15.20 23.63
C ALA A 75 -11.15 16.10 22.82
N ALA A 76 -11.43 15.69 21.59
CA ALA A 76 -12.35 16.31 20.64
C ALA A 76 -11.99 17.71 20.11
N CYS A 77 -10.79 18.26 20.36
CA CYS A 77 -10.38 19.52 19.75
C CYS A 77 -9.40 19.32 18.59
N ARG A 78 -9.78 19.84 17.41
CA ARG A 78 -8.92 19.95 16.23
C ARG A 78 -8.67 21.42 15.94
N GLY A 79 -7.42 21.83 16.06
CA GLY A 79 -6.97 23.15 15.61
C GLY A 79 -6.46 23.08 14.17
N THR A 80 -6.53 24.20 13.47
CA THR A 80 -5.84 24.39 12.19
C THR A 80 -4.74 25.42 12.37
N ALA A 81 -3.56 25.12 11.84
CA ALA A 81 -2.43 26.04 11.79
C ALA A 81 -1.92 26.15 10.36
N ARG A 82 -1.25 27.26 10.03
CA ARG A 82 -0.63 27.44 8.72
C ARG A 82 0.88 27.35 8.84
N TYR A 83 1.50 26.44 8.10
CA TYR A 83 2.95 26.26 8.04
C TYR A 83 3.49 26.76 6.70
N PRO A 84 4.70 27.35 6.66
CA PRO A 84 5.34 27.72 5.41
C PRO A 84 5.79 26.47 4.63
N CYS A 85 5.79 26.55 3.30
CA CYS A 85 6.28 25.47 2.46
C CYS A 85 7.80 25.56 2.28
N LEU A 86 8.51 24.49 2.64
CA LEU A 86 9.94 24.36 2.42
C LEU A 86 10.19 23.33 1.31
N GLN A 87 10.85 23.76 0.24
CA GLN A 87 11.21 22.93 -0.89
C GLN A 87 12.72 22.64 -0.84
N VAL A 88 13.06 21.35 -0.75
CA VAL A 88 14.45 20.89 -0.70
C VAL A 88 14.80 20.21 -2.02
N LEU A 89 15.74 20.78 -2.75
CA LEU A 89 16.22 20.27 -4.03
C LEU A 89 17.47 19.43 -3.80
N VAL A 90 17.47 18.21 -4.31
CA VAL A 90 18.57 17.24 -4.19
C VAL A 90 19.03 16.76 -5.55
N ARG A 91 20.27 16.27 -5.61
CA ARG A 91 20.79 15.50 -6.74
C ARG A 91 21.03 14.07 -6.27
N THR A 92 20.57 13.09 -7.04
CA THR A 92 20.81 11.68 -6.71
C THR A 92 22.03 11.16 -7.46
N SER A 93 22.67 10.13 -6.93
CA SER A 93 23.78 9.45 -7.62
C SER A 93 23.33 8.70 -8.89
N ARG A 94 22.02 8.44 -9.05
CA ARG A 94 21.43 7.74 -10.19
C ARG A 94 21.01 8.68 -11.32
N SER A 95 20.71 9.95 -11.01
CA SER A 95 20.22 10.94 -11.96
C SER A 95 20.91 12.29 -11.79
N ALA A 96 21.49 12.83 -12.86
CA ALA A 96 22.10 14.16 -12.84
C ALA A 96 21.07 15.31 -12.71
N ALA A 97 19.80 15.03 -13.04
CA ALA A 97 18.72 15.99 -12.89
C ALA A 97 18.41 16.30 -11.41
N PRO A 98 18.13 17.57 -11.07
CA PRO A 98 17.66 17.93 -9.73
C PRO A 98 16.27 17.33 -9.47
N ALA A 99 16.07 16.83 -8.26
CA ALA A 99 14.82 16.24 -7.79
C ALA A 99 14.37 16.90 -6.48
N LEU A 100 13.08 16.74 -6.15
CA LEU A 100 12.52 17.21 -4.89
C LEU A 100 12.66 16.14 -3.82
N LEU A 101 13.02 16.57 -2.61
CA LEU A 101 13.08 15.70 -1.45
C LEU A 101 11.73 15.70 -0.75
N HIS A 102 11.20 14.50 -0.54
CA HIS A 102 10.03 14.24 0.30
C HIS A 102 10.44 13.26 1.40
N GLU A 103 9.86 13.42 2.59
CA GLU A 103 10.08 12.50 3.72
C GLU A 103 9.50 11.12 3.40
N ASP A 104 8.27 11.10 2.87
CA ASP A 104 7.55 9.88 2.54
C ASP A 104 6.46 10.11 1.47
N GLU A 105 5.91 9.01 0.94
CA GLU A 105 4.84 9.01 -0.07
C GLU A 105 3.54 9.67 0.40
N ARG A 106 3.22 9.68 1.71
CA ARG A 106 2.04 10.38 2.25
C ARG A 106 2.25 11.88 2.19
N GLN A 107 3.46 12.36 2.50
CA GLN A 107 3.81 13.77 2.33
C GLN A 107 3.69 14.18 0.86
N LEU A 108 4.25 13.39 -0.07
CA LEU A 108 4.16 13.66 -1.50
C LEU A 108 2.71 13.76 -2.00
N ARG A 109 1.81 12.87 -1.54
CA ARG A 109 0.39 12.90 -1.93
C ARG A 109 -0.39 14.08 -1.34
N THR A 110 -0.02 14.53 -0.15
CA THR A 110 -0.74 15.59 0.57
C THR A 110 -0.23 16.98 0.20
N ASN A 111 1.09 17.11 -0.01
CA ASN A 111 1.76 18.34 -0.43
C ASN A 111 2.94 17.99 -1.36
N PRO A 112 2.71 17.91 -2.69
CA PRO A 112 3.74 17.56 -3.67
C PRO A 112 4.71 18.69 -4.02
N LYS A 113 4.53 19.89 -3.45
CA LYS A 113 5.30 21.09 -3.80
C LYS A 113 6.59 21.22 -2.99
#